data_AF-A0A536ZJA9-F1
#
_entry.id   AF-A0A536ZJA9-F1
#
_cell.length_a   1.000
_cell.length_b   1.000
_cell.length_c   1.000
_cell.angle_alpha   90.00
_cell.angle_beta   90.00
_cell.angle_gamma   90.00
#
_symmetry.space_group_name_H-M   'P 1'
#
loop_
_entity.id
_entity.type
_entity.pdbx_description
1 polymer ?
#
loop_
_entity_poly.entity_id
_entity_poly.type
_entity_poly.pdbx_seq_one_letter_code
_entity_poly.pdbx_strand_id
1 'polypeptide(L)'
;MNGPLRGAGIVITRPARQAAGLAREIAALGGDPLIFPAIVILPPEDEAALRAAQRELARYDIAIFVSANAVEYGVGDPAAWPANILTLAPGPGTAAALAHLGIANVRIPTTSMDSEGLLALPELAAVANKRVVIFRGDTGRELLKSALEAGGASVTQIECYRRAAPESGAAGLLEAWREKRIDAVTLTSSEGLDNLWAILDREGKDYLAATPTFVPHPRIAEHARGFGLDDVIVTPPADAGLLASLLEYFATHPPIMQPDILVTAPLPPFLYEPLKADYRCHDYYQSSHKPGLLAAEGARVRGLVQGGGTLTPTELLDKLPKLEIISVFGVGYDGVPVAYCKERGLKVTNTPDVLTDDVADVALGLILMTGRGFVRLNRFVQAGEWEKRGPELTTKLGGRKVGVLGLGRIGKAIAQRVAAMGMKVAYTGRKPQDVPYEYMSDLRSLAAAVDFLVVACPGGPATKNIVDSGVLAALGKKGTLINIARGSIVDETALVTALKAGSIKGAGLDVFADEPHIPAELLAMDNVVLLPHVGSATRETRQAMGDLCKANLDAYFGGKGVLTLIPELR
;
A
#
# COMPACT_ATOMS: atom_id res chain seq x y z
N MET A 1 3.91 12.48 13.85
CA MET A 1 3.24 12.74 15.14
C MET A 1 3.77 11.74 16.16
N ASN A 2 4.26 12.21 17.31
CA ASN A 2 4.69 11.39 18.45
C ASN A 2 3.62 11.55 19.52
N GLY A 3 2.93 10.48 19.87
CA GLY A 3 1.92 10.47 20.92
C GLY A 3 1.81 9.07 21.53
N PRO A 4 1.17 8.93 22.70
CA PRO A 4 1.12 7.66 23.44
C PRO A 4 0.37 6.54 22.72
N LEU A 5 -0.50 6.86 21.74
CA LEU A 5 -1.19 5.88 20.89
C LEU A 5 -0.51 5.71 19.53
N ARG A 6 0.75 6.11 19.38
CA ARG A 6 1.44 6.12 18.07
C ARG A 6 1.42 4.73 17.43
N GLY A 7 0.84 4.67 16.24
CA GLY A 7 0.78 3.47 15.41
C GLY A 7 -0.36 2.52 15.78
N ALA A 8 -1.16 2.81 16.81
CA ALA A 8 -2.31 2.00 17.17
C ALA A 8 -3.52 2.36 16.29
N GLY A 9 -3.98 1.39 15.52
CA GLY A 9 -5.23 1.45 14.78
C GLY A 9 -6.43 1.10 15.65
N ILE A 10 -7.37 2.02 15.82
CA ILE A 10 -8.47 1.86 16.79
C ILE A 10 -9.81 1.99 16.07
N VAL A 11 -10.59 0.92 16.06
CA VAL A 11 -11.93 0.90 15.47
C VAL A 11 -12.95 1.50 16.42
N ILE A 12 -13.72 2.46 15.92
CA ILE A 12 -14.83 3.10 16.64
C ILE A 12 -16.16 2.62 16.07
N THR A 13 -16.89 1.82 16.83
CA THR A 13 -18.14 1.18 16.35
C THR A 13 -19.41 2.01 16.52
N ARG A 14 -19.28 3.21 17.09
CA ARG A 14 -20.41 4.11 17.38
C ARG A 14 -21.00 4.69 16.09
N PRO A 15 -22.26 5.18 16.11
CA PRO A 15 -22.81 5.96 15.01
C PRO A 15 -21.86 7.08 14.57
N ALA A 16 -21.73 7.30 13.26
CA ALA A 16 -20.68 8.16 12.68
C ALA A 16 -20.55 9.55 13.34
N ARG A 17 -21.68 10.21 13.63
CA ARG A 17 -21.69 11.54 14.28
C ARG A 17 -21.17 11.50 15.71
N GLN A 18 -21.45 10.42 16.45
CA GLN A 18 -20.99 10.23 17.83
C GLN A 18 -19.52 9.79 17.89
N ALA A 19 -19.02 9.14 16.84
CA ALA A 19 -17.64 8.69 16.75
C ALA A 19 -16.63 9.85 16.54
N ALA A 20 -17.07 10.97 15.96
CA ALA A 20 -16.18 12.06 15.55
C ALA A 20 -15.41 12.74 16.70
N GLY A 21 -16.00 12.80 17.90
CA GLY A 21 -15.32 13.33 19.10
C GLY A 21 -14.12 12.47 19.48
N LEU A 22 -14.40 11.21 19.82
CA LEU A 22 -13.41 10.21 20.17
C LEU A 22 -12.32 10.02 19.10
N ALA A 23 -12.69 10.01 17.81
CA ALA A 23 -11.74 9.88 16.71
C ALA A 23 -10.70 11.02 16.71
N ARG A 24 -11.14 12.27 16.95
CA ARG A 24 -10.22 13.41 17.03
C ARG A 24 -9.26 13.30 18.21
N GLU A 25 -9.75 12.83 19.35
CA GLU A 25 -8.92 12.64 20.55
C GLU A 25 -7.89 11.53 20.36
N ILE A 26 -8.28 10.40 19.77
CA ILE A 26 -7.35 9.32 19.39
C ILE A 26 -6.26 9.83 18.42
N ALA A 27 -6.65 10.56 17.38
CA ALA A 27 -5.72 11.13 16.42
C ALA A 27 -4.76 12.14 17.07
N ALA A 28 -5.26 12.98 17.99
CA ALA A 28 -4.43 13.93 18.74
C ALA A 28 -3.37 13.23 19.62
N LEU A 29 -3.69 12.02 20.10
CA LEU A 29 -2.77 11.16 20.85
C LEU A 29 -1.87 10.30 19.95
N GLY A 30 -1.93 10.48 18.63
CA GLY A 30 -1.07 9.83 17.65
C GLY A 30 -1.58 8.48 17.11
N GLY A 31 -2.77 8.04 17.52
CA GLY A 31 -3.42 6.84 16.99
C GLY A 31 -4.05 7.05 15.61
N ASP A 32 -4.46 5.96 14.98
CA ASP A 32 -5.16 5.92 13.69
C ASP A 32 -6.62 5.49 13.94
N PRO A 33 -7.58 6.43 14.03
CA PRO A 33 -8.97 6.10 14.29
C PRO A 33 -9.69 5.60 13.03
N LEU A 34 -10.27 4.40 13.08
CA LEU A 34 -11.12 3.84 12.02
C LEU A 34 -12.59 3.90 12.45
N ILE A 35 -13.37 4.82 11.87
CA ILE A 35 -14.81 4.92 12.16
C ILE A 35 -15.56 3.85 11.36
N PHE A 36 -16.20 2.91 12.06
CA PHE A 36 -17.01 1.85 11.46
C PHE A 36 -18.36 1.75 12.20
N PRO A 37 -19.41 2.48 11.78
CA PRO A 37 -20.67 2.52 12.52
C PRO A 37 -21.37 1.15 12.52
N ALA A 38 -21.38 0.46 13.65
CA ALA A 38 -22.10 -0.80 13.81
C ALA A 38 -23.62 -0.60 14.08
N ILE A 39 -24.03 0.65 14.30
CA ILE A 39 -25.43 1.08 14.35
C ILE A 39 -25.55 2.35 13.49
N VAL A 40 -26.55 2.36 12.62
CA VAL A 40 -26.95 3.53 11.84
C VAL A 40 -28.20 4.14 12.48
N ILE A 41 -28.19 5.47 12.62
CA ILE A 41 -29.35 6.23 13.10
C ILE A 41 -30.07 6.80 11.89
N LEU A 42 -31.32 6.39 11.71
CA LEU A 42 -32.18 6.80 10.60
C LEU A 42 -33.34 7.68 11.10
N PRO A 43 -33.93 8.52 10.22
CA PRO A 43 -35.19 9.19 10.50
C PRO A 43 -36.29 8.18 10.90
N PRO A 44 -37.31 8.62 11.66
CA PRO A 44 -38.40 7.74 12.08
C PRO A 44 -39.27 7.36 10.88
N GLU A 45 -40.03 6.27 10.99
CA GLU A 45 -40.94 5.86 9.90
C GLU A 45 -42.10 6.86 9.72
N ASP A 46 -42.65 7.36 10.83
CA ASP A 46 -43.69 8.39 10.82
C ASP A 46 -43.11 9.78 11.12
N GLU A 47 -42.46 10.37 10.12
CA GLU A 47 -41.99 11.75 10.21
C GLU A 47 -43.13 12.78 10.35
N ALA A 48 -44.35 12.43 9.95
CA ALA A 48 -45.50 13.34 10.05
C ALA A 48 -45.93 13.52 11.50
N ALA A 49 -45.97 12.44 12.28
CA ALA A 49 -46.22 12.47 13.71
C ALA A 49 -45.13 13.26 14.47
N LEU A 50 -43.85 13.03 14.14
CA LEU A 50 -42.75 13.81 14.71
C LEU A 50 -42.91 15.31 14.44
N ARG A 51 -43.15 15.71 13.19
CA ARG A 51 -43.35 17.11 12.82
C ARG A 51 -44.60 17.71 13.47
N ALA A 52 -45.66 16.92 13.66
CA ALA A 52 -46.86 17.37 14.36
C ALA A 52 -46.56 17.65 15.83
N ALA A 53 -45.88 16.73 16.53
CA ALA A 53 -45.50 16.92 17.92
C ALA A 53 -44.56 18.12 18.12
N GLN A 54 -43.63 18.35 17.20
CA GLN A 54 -42.74 19.53 17.21
C GLN A 54 -43.52 20.84 17.06
N ARG A 55 -44.52 20.91 16.14
CA ARG A 55 -45.36 22.10 15.97
C ARG A 55 -46.30 22.35 17.15
N GLU A 56 -46.76 21.28 17.78
CA GLU A 56 -47.72 21.33 18.87
C GLU A 56 -47.06 21.29 20.26
N LEU A 57 -45.76 21.56 20.34
CA LEU A 57 -44.97 21.40 21.55
C LEU A 57 -45.51 22.22 22.74
N ALA A 58 -46.10 23.39 22.47
CA ALA A 58 -46.75 24.24 23.47
C ALA A 58 -47.99 23.59 24.14
N ARG A 59 -48.48 22.47 23.60
CA ARG A 59 -49.54 21.65 24.22
C ARG A 59 -49.00 20.69 25.28
N TYR A 60 -47.70 20.54 25.45
CA TYR A 60 -47.16 19.67 26.49
C TYR A 60 -46.71 20.48 27.70
N ASP A 61 -46.92 19.92 28.89
CA ASP A 61 -46.41 20.46 30.14
C ASP A 61 -44.97 19.99 30.39
N ILE A 62 -44.63 18.78 29.92
CA ILE A 62 -43.34 18.12 30.14
C ILE A 62 -42.85 17.47 28.83
N ALA A 63 -41.59 17.69 28.48
CA ALA A 63 -40.89 16.99 27.40
C ALA A 63 -39.74 16.16 27.95
N ILE A 64 -39.72 14.87 27.65
CA ILE A 64 -38.68 13.94 28.09
C ILE A 64 -37.90 13.46 26.86
N PHE A 65 -36.59 13.73 26.84
CA PHE A 65 -35.68 13.19 25.83
C PHE A 65 -34.89 12.04 26.40
N VAL A 66 -35.05 10.84 25.86
CA VAL A 66 -34.49 9.64 26.48
C VAL A 66 -33.06 9.28 26.04
N SER A 67 -32.52 10.02 25.08
CA SER A 67 -31.16 9.86 24.55
C SER A 67 -30.70 11.13 23.81
N ALA A 68 -29.40 11.28 23.56
CA ALA A 68 -28.88 12.38 22.73
C ALA A 68 -29.40 12.34 21.28
N ASN A 69 -29.63 11.14 20.72
CA ASN A 69 -30.27 10.98 19.40
C ASN A 69 -31.73 11.48 19.43
N ALA A 70 -32.45 11.25 20.53
CA ALA A 70 -33.80 11.79 20.66
C ALA A 70 -33.79 13.32 20.65
N VAL A 71 -32.75 13.96 21.19
CA VAL A 71 -32.59 15.42 21.13
C VAL A 71 -32.34 15.88 19.70
N GLU A 72 -31.37 15.24 19.04
CA GLU A 72 -30.94 15.58 17.69
C GLU A 72 -32.09 15.54 16.67
N TYR A 73 -32.94 14.52 16.73
CA TYR A 73 -34.05 14.38 15.80
C TYR A 73 -35.38 14.93 16.35
N GLY A 74 -35.54 14.98 17.67
CA GLY A 74 -36.80 15.31 18.34
C GLY A 74 -37.05 16.80 18.53
N VAL A 75 -36.02 17.62 18.73
CA VAL A 75 -36.19 19.05 19.10
C VAL A 75 -36.83 19.89 17.99
N GLY A 76 -36.57 19.61 16.72
CA GLY A 76 -37.07 20.43 15.62
C GLY A 76 -36.36 21.78 15.56
N ASP A 77 -37.12 22.89 15.51
CA ASP A 77 -36.58 24.26 15.57
C ASP A 77 -36.36 24.69 17.04
N PRO A 78 -35.10 24.82 17.51
CA PRO A 78 -34.83 25.20 18.89
C PRO A 78 -35.31 26.62 19.23
N ALA A 79 -35.42 27.51 18.24
CA ALA A 79 -35.91 28.88 18.47
C ALA A 79 -37.40 28.92 18.81
N ALA A 80 -38.15 27.88 18.42
CA ALA A 80 -39.57 27.73 18.71
C ALA A 80 -39.84 26.98 20.04
N TRP A 81 -38.80 26.68 20.83
CA TRP A 81 -38.95 25.91 22.07
C TRP A 81 -39.74 26.69 23.13
N PRO A 82 -40.88 26.17 23.63
CA PRO A 82 -41.71 26.89 24.59
C PRO A 82 -41.01 27.12 25.93
N ALA A 83 -41.02 28.35 26.44
CA ALA A 83 -40.35 28.70 27.69
C ALA A 83 -40.97 28.04 28.94
N ASN A 84 -42.23 27.58 28.85
CA ASN A 84 -43.01 27.02 29.94
C ASN A 84 -42.98 25.48 30.00
N ILE A 85 -42.33 24.80 29.05
CA ILE A 85 -42.25 23.34 29.06
C ILE A 85 -41.12 22.86 29.97
N LEU A 86 -41.43 21.98 30.91
CA LEU A 86 -40.41 21.34 31.72
C LEU A 86 -39.68 20.28 30.88
N THR A 87 -38.38 20.45 30.69
CA THR A 87 -37.57 19.52 29.89
C THR A 87 -36.75 18.60 30.79
N LEU A 88 -36.88 17.29 30.57
CA LEU A 88 -36.21 16.26 31.35
C LEU A 88 -35.28 15.42 30.46
N ALA A 89 -34.16 15.00 31.03
CA ALA A 89 -33.20 14.11 30.40
C ALA A 89 -32.73 13.05 31.40
N PRO A 90 -32.39 11.82 30.96
CA PRO A 90 -31.97 10.75 31.86
C PRO A 90 -30.56 10.99 32.42
N GLY A 91 -29.75 11.87 31.85
CA GLY A 91 -28.41 12.12 32.34
C GLY A 91 -27.67 13.25 31.64
N PRO A 92 -26.42 13.51 32.08
CA PRO A 92 -25.65 14.69 31.67
C PRO A 92 -25.41 14.80 30.16
N GLY A 93 -25.19 13.69 29.46
CA GLY A 93 -24.93 13.70 28.02
C GLY A 93 -26.14 14.18 27.20
N THR A 94 -27.35 13.76 27.56
CA THR A 94 -28.58 14.21 26.90
C THR A 94 -28.92 15.65 27.28
N ALA A 95 -28.67 16.07 28.53
CA ALA A 95 -28.82 17.46 28.94
C ALA A 95 -27.83 18.39 28.23
N ALA A 96 -26.58 17.97 28.01
CA ALA A 96 -25.59 18.73 27.25
C ALA A 96 -26.01 18.90 25.78
N ALA A 97 -26.57 17.87 25.16
CA ALA A 97 -27.12 17.96 23.80
C ALA A 97 -28.25 19.00 23.70
N LEU A 98 -29.16 19.04 24.68
CA LEU A 98 -30.24 20.04 24.75
C LEU A 98 -29.69 21.45 24.98
N ALA A 99 -28.72 21.60 25.88
CA ALA A 99 -28.10 22.88 26.18
C ALA A 99 -27.35 23.46 24.96
N HIS A 100 -26.74 22.61 24.13
CA HIS A 100 -26.10 23.03 22.88
C HIS A 100 -27.08 23.65 21.87
N LEU A 101 -28.34 23.26 21.94
CA LEU A 101 -29.43 23.82 21.13
C LEU A 101 -30.09 25.06 21.78
N GLY A 102 -29.57 25.53 22.92
CA GLY A 102 -30.12 26.67 23.65
C GLY A 102 -31.30 26.34 24.58
N ILE A 103 -31.63 25.05 24.75
CA ILE A 103 -32.69 24.61 25.67
C ILE A 103 -32.10 24.55 27.09
N ALA A 104 -32.39 25.59 27.87
CA ALA A 104 -31.94 25.72 29.26
C ALA A 104 -32.89 25.04 30.26
N ASN A 105 -32.45 24.92 31.52
CA ASN A 105 -33.23 24.39 32.64
C ASN A 105 -33.63 22.90 32.56
N VAL A 106 -32.87 22.09 31.82
CA VAL A 106 -33.08 20.63 31.77
C VAL A 106 -32.84 20.01 33.15
N ARG A 107 -33.79 19.21 33.64
CA ARG A 107 -33.61 18.43 34.87
C ARG A 107 -33.11 17.03 34.54
N ILE A 108 -32.14 16.56 35.32
CA ILE A 108 -31.57 15.22 35.24
C ILE A 108 -31.64 14.56 36.62
N PRO A 109 -31.82 13.23 36.69
CA PRO A 109 -31.78 12.51 37.96
C PRO A 109 -30.38 12.52 38.58
N THR A 110 -30.32 12.52 39.91
CA THR A 110 -29.07 12.51 40.68
C THR A 110 -28.61 11.11 41.08
N THR A 111 -29.45 10.09 40.91
CA THR A 111 -29.23 8.73 41.44
C THR A 111 -28.90 7.70 40.35
N SER A 112 -29.78 7.51 39.36
CA SER A 112 -29.57 6.59 38.22
C SER A 112 -29.89 7.28 36.89
N MET A 113 -29.19 6.88 35.83
CA MET A 113 -29.32 7.50 34.49
C MET A 113 -30.28 6.74 33.56
N ASP A 114 -31.33 6.14 34.14
CA ASP A 114 -32.30 5.29 33.47
C ASP A 114 -33.74 5.80 33.69
N SER A 115 -34.73 4.99 33.32
CA SER A 115 -36.14 5.39 33.44
C SER A 115 -36.59 5.47 34.89
N GLU A 116 -35.99 4.68 35.78
CA GLU A 116 -36.30 4.71 37.22
C GLU A 116 -35.76 6.00 37.85
N GLY A 117 -34.56 6.42 37.46
CA GLY A 117 -33.99 7.69 37.88
C GLY A 117 -34.86 8.87 37.46
N LEU A 118 -35.33 8.89 36.21
CA LEU A 118 -36.27 9.90 35.72
C LEU A 118 -37.54 9.93 36.57
N LEU A 119 -38.16 8.77 36.81
CA LEU A 119 -39.39 8.66 37.61
C LEU A 119 -39.21 9.08 39.07
N ALA A 120 -38.00 9.00 39.61
CA ALA A 120 -37.67 9.47 40.96
C ALA A 120 -37.51 10.99 41.07
N LEU A 121 -37.55 11.74 39.96
CA LEU A 121 -37.51 13.20 39.99
C LEU A 121 -38.76 13.77 40.70
N PRO A 122 -38.61 14.72 41.63
CA PRO A 122 -39.75 15.36 42.30
C PRO A 122 -40.77 15.94 41.32
N GLU A 123 -40.31 16.42 40.17
CA GLU A 123 -41.15 16.97 39.11
C GLU A 123 -42.07 15.93 38.46
N LEU A 124 -41.72 14.64 38.52
CA LEU A 124 -42.56 13.55 38.03
C LEU A 124 -43.46 12.92 39.11
N ALA A 125 -43.33 13.34 40.38
CA ALA A 125 -44.18 12.86 41.47
C ALA A 125 -45.61 13.44 41.45
N ALA A 126 -45.83 14.55 40.74
CA ALA A 126 -47.12 15.26 40.66
C ALA A 126 -47.59 15.45 39.19
N VAL A 127 -47.63 14.35 38.43
CA VAL A 127 -47.95 14.36 36.99
C VAL A 127 -49.44 14.23 36.66
N ALA A 128 -50.31 14.13 37.66
CA ALA A 128 -51.76 14.02 37.45
C ALA A 128 -52.30 15.18 36.60
N ASN A 129 -53.04 14.86 35.54
CA ASN A 129 -53.59 15.80 34.54
C ASN A 129 -52.55 16.57 33.70
N LYS A 130 -51.26 16.19 33.74
CA LYS A 130 -50.22 16.79 32.89
C LYS A 130 -50.13 16.09 31.54
N ARG A 131 -49.82 16.85 30.48
CA ARG A 131 -49.54 16.32 29.14
C ARG A 131 -48.03 16.16 28.98
N VAL A 132 -47.59 14.92 28.81
CA VAL A 132 -46.17 14.57 28.73
C VAL A 132 -45.87 14.05 27.33
N VAL A 133 -44.84 14.60 26.67
CA VAL A 133 -44.28 14.04 25.44
C VAL A 133 -42.95 13.35 25.74
N ILE A 134 -42.79 12.13 25.25
CA ILE A 134 -41.55 11.36 25.35
C ILE A 134 -40.98 11.18 23.96
N PHE A 135 -39.87 11.87 23.70
CA PHE A 135 -39.08 11.73 22.49
C PHE A 135 -38.11 10.55 22.65
N ARG A 136 -38.28 9.52 21.81
CA ARG A 136 -37.56 8.23 21.90
C ARG A 136 -37.16 7.68 20.53
N GLY A 137 -36.38 6.61 20.54
CA GLY A 137 -36.18 5.77 19.36
C GLY A 137 -37.32 4.75 19.20
N ASP A 138 -37.26 3.95 18.14
CA ASP A 138 -38.15 2.79 17.87
C ASP A 138 -38.31 1.81 19.05
N THR A 139 -37.30 1.68 19.91
CA THR A 139 -37.25 0.63 20.95
C THR A 139 -36.83 1.16 22.32
N GLY A 140 -37.47 0.65 23.39
CA GLY A 140 -37.07 0.83 24.80
C GLY A 140 -37.90 1.82 25.63
N ARG A 141 -37.86 1.63 26.97
CA ARG A 141 -38.47 2.48 28.02
C ARG A 141 -40.01 2.49 28.10
N GLU A 142 -40.65 1.35 27.79
CA GLU A 142 -42.11 1.19 27.98
C GLU A 142 -42.57 1.45 29.42
N LEU A 143 -41.73 1.08 30.40
CA LEU A 143 -41.97 1.32 31.82
C LEU A 143 -42.18 2.81 32.16
N LEU A 144 -41.51 3.72 31.45
CA LEU A 144 -41.62 5.16 31.70
C LEU A 144 -43.01 5.69 31.35
N LYS A 145 -43.57 5.25 30.23
CA LYS A 145 -44.94 5.61 29.82
C LYS A 145 -45.94 5.05 30.82
N SER A 146 -45.88 3.75 31.09
CA SER A 146 -46.86 3.09 31.96
C SER A 146 -46.87 3.67 33.38
N ALA A 147 -45.70 4.04 33.91
CA ALA A 147 -45.61 4.67 35.23
C ALA A 147 -46.19 6.09 35.26
N LEU A 148 -45.95 6.90 34.22
CA LEU A 148 -46.51 8.25 34.12
C LEU A 148 -48.04 8.24 33.93
N GLU A 149 -48.56 7.30 33.12
CA GLU A 149 -50.00 7.09 32.95
C GLU A 149 -50.66 6.61 34.25
N ALA A 150 -50.01 5.71 34.99
CA ALA A 150 -50.47 5.29 36.33
C ALA A 150 -50.50 6.45 37.34
N GLY A 151 -49.60 7.43 37.18
CA GLY A 151 -49.61 8.70 37.93
C GLY A 151 -50.67 9.72 37.47
N GLY A 152 -51.50 9.38 36.48
CA GLY A 152 -52.59 10.22 35.97
C GLY A 152 -52.19 11.22 34.88
N ALA A 153 -51.01 11.09 34.26
CA ALA A 153 -50.59 11.92 33.14
C ALA A 153 -51.15 11.40 31.80
N SER A 154 -51.35 12.30 30.83
CA SER A 154 -51.58 11.94 29.42
C SER A 154 -50.24 11.89 28.71
N VAL A 155 -49.81 10.71 28.25
CA VAL A 155 -48.47 10.50 27.69
C VAL A 155 -48.54 10.26 26.19
N THR A 156 -47.81 11.08 25.42
CA THR A 156 -47.57 10.87 23.99
C THR A 156 -46.13 10.40 23.80
N GLN A 157 -45.93 9.26 23.14
CA GLN A 157 -44.60 8.82 22.71
C GLN A 157 -44.40 9.20 21.25
N ILE A 158 -43.25 9.80 20.95
CA ILE A 158 -42.87 10.19 19.60
C ILE A 158 -41.55 9.50 19.26
N GLU A 159 -41.61 8.65 18.25
CA GLU A 159 -40.43 8.06 17.63
C GLU A 159 -39.74 9.14 16.79
N CYS A 160 -38.53 9.50 17.20
CA CYS A 160 -37.75 10.56 16.57
C CYS A 160 -36.70 9.99 15.63
N TYR A 161 -36.29 8.76 15.85
CA TYR A 161 -35.29 8.06 15.07
C TYR A 161 -35.53 6.57 15.19
N ARG A 162 -34.97 5.81 14.24
CA ARG A 162 -34.89 4.35 14.31
C ARG A 162 -33.45 3.89 14.18
N ARG A 163 -33.15 2.75 14.77
CA ARG A 163 -31.83 2.13 14.68
C ARG A 163 -31.86 1.04 13.62
N ALA A 164 -30.82 0.98 12.81
CA ALA A 164 -30.66 -0.06 11.82
C ALA A 164 -29.23 -0.61 11.87
N ALA A 165 -29.09 -1.87 11.48
CA ALA A 165 -27.79 -2.44 11.16
C ALA A 165 -27.20 -1.69 9.93
N PRO A 166 -25.87 -1.59 9.83
CA PRO A 166 -25.24 -1.00 8.65
C PRO A 166 -25.54 -1.86 7.41
N GLU A 167 -26.02 -1.20 6.34
CA GLU A 167 -26.21 -1.85 5.03
C GLU A 167 -24.88 -2.13 4.33
N SER A 168 -23.85 -1.33 4.63
CA SER A 168 -22.49 -1.56 4.16
C SER A 168 -21.92 -2.80 4.84
N GLY A 169 -21.52 -3.81 4.05
CA GLY A 169 -20.81 -4.98 4.57
C GLY A 169 -19.45 -4.63 5.20
N ALA A 170 -18.78 -5.61 5.79
CA ALA A 170 -17.53 -5.43 6.54
C ALA A 170 -16.25 -5.38 5.68
N ALA A 171 -16.35 -5.21 4.36
CA ALA A 171 -15.21 -5.34 3.44
C ALA A 171 -14.02 -4.43 3.79
N GLY A 172 -14.28 -3.15 4.07
CA GLY A 172 -13.21 -2.20 4.45
C GLY A 172 -12.60 -2.50 5.83
N LEU A 173 -13.37 -3.14 6.72
CA LEU A 173 -12.86 -3.57 8.03
C LEU A 173 -11.98 -4.82 7.90
N LEU A 174 -12.39 -5.78 7.07
CA LEU A 174 -11.60 -6.97 6.72
C LEU A 174 -10.27 -6.60 6.06
N GLU A 175 -10.31 -5.66 5.11
CA GLU A 175 -9.10 -5.13 4.48
C GLU A 175 -8.16 -4.50 5.51
N ALA A 176 -8.70 -3.69 6.42
CA ALA A 176 -7.90 -3.08 7.48
C ALA A 176 -7.25 -4.10 8.43
N TRP A 177 -7.93 -5.20 8.79
CA TRP A 177 -7.32 -6.27 9.57
C TRP A 177 -6.24 -7.02 8.80
N ARG A 178 -6.48 -7.36 7.52
CA ARG A 178 -5.48 -8.03 6.66
C ARG A 178 -4.22 -7.19 6.50
N GLU A 179 -4.38 -5.86 6.45
CA GLU A 179 -3.29 -4.88 6.39
C GLU A 179 -2.70 -4.55 7.77
N LYS A 180 -3.12 -5.24 8.84
CA LYS A 180 -2.66 -5.03 10.22
C LYS A 180 -2.80 -3.57 10.69
N ARG A 181 -3.87 -2.89 10.26
CA ARG A 181 -4.22 -1.51 10.64
C ARG A 181 -5.19 -1.44 11.82
N ILE A 182 -5.51 -2.56 12.46
CA ILE A 182 -6.42 -2.60 13.60
C ILE A 182 -5.72 -3.31 14.74
N ASP A 183 -5.52 -2.58 15.83
CA ASP A 183 -4.92 -3.05 17.08
C ASP A 183 -5.93 -3.10 18.22
N ALA A 184 -7.05 -2.38 18.13
CA ALA A 184 -8.13 -2.40 19.12
C ALA A 184 -9.50 -2.09 18.52
N VAL A 185 -10.56 -2.62 19.14
CA VAL A 185 -11.96 -2.28 18.81
C VAL A 185 -12.64 -1.70 20.03
N THR A 186 -13.40 -0.62 19.85
CA THR A 186 -14.28 -0.07 20.88
C THR A 186 -15.71 -0.49 20.61
N LEU A 187 -16.42 -1.05 21.59
CA LEU A 187 -17.83 -1.49 21.48
C LEU A 187 -18.67 -0.86 22.59
N THR A 188 -19.61 0.02 22.21
CA THR A 188 -20.38 0.79 23.19
C THR A 188 -21.80 0.28 23.44
N SER A 189 -22.23 -0.77 22.76
CA SER A 189 -23.54 -1.40 22.98
C SER A 189 -23.54 -2.87 22.56
N SER A 190 -24.36 -3.69 23.23
CA SER A 190 -24.59 -5.10 22.85
C SER A 190 -25.18 -5.23 21.45
N GLU A 191 -26.15 -4.37 21.10
CA GLU A 191 -26.74 -4.32 19.76
C GLU A 191 -25.71 -4.00 18.67
N GLY A 192 -24.74 -3.12 18.96
CA GLY A 192 -23.66 -2.82 18.00
C GLY A 192 -22.76 -4.03 17.77
N LEU A 193 -22.50 -4.82 18.82
CA LEU A 193 -21.80 -6.09 18.67
C LEU A 193 -22.62 -7.09 17.85
N ASP A 194 -23.92 -7.24 18.12
CA ASP A 194 -24.78 -8.17 17.36
C ASP A 194 -24.77 -7.84 15.86
N ASN A 195 -24.92 -6.56 15.52
CA ASN A 195 -24.87 -6.08 14.15
C ASN A 195 -23.50 -6.33 13.51
N LEU A 196 -22.41 -5.99 14.21
CA LEU A 196 -21.05 -6.23 13.72
C LEU A 196 -20.79 -7.72 13.50
N TRP A 197 -21.20 -8.57 14.43
CA TRP A 197 -21.01 -10.02 14.33
C TRP A 197 -21.82 -10.62 13.17
N ALA A 198 -23.03 -10.12 12.92
CA ALA A 198 -23.90 -10.59 11.84
C ALA A 198 -23.31 -10.29 10.45
N ILE A 199 -22.64 -9.15 10.27
CA ILE A 199 -22.06 -8.74 8.98
C ILE A 199 -20.66 -9.32 8.72
N LEU A 200 -19.98 -9.85 9.73
CA LEU A 200 -18.66 -10.45 9.60
C LEU A 200 -18.76 -11.90 9.10
N ASP A 201 -17.90 -12.24 8.14
CA ASP A 201 -17.66 -13.62 7.74
C ASP A 201 -16.79 -14.35 8.77
N ARG A 202 -16.39 -15.60 8.47
CA ARG A 202 -15.57 -16.40 9.38
C ARG A 202 -14.22 -15.73 9.67
N GLU A 203 -13.55 -15.22 8.63
CA GLU A 203 -12.25 -14.56 8.78
C GLU A 203 -12.37 -13.30 9.64
N GLY A 204 -13.40 -12.49 9.42
CA GLY A 204 -13.66 -11.30 10.23
C GLY A 204 -13.96 -11.59 11.69
N LYS A 205 -14.67 -12.70 11.97
CA LYS A 205 -14.93 -13.16 13.33
C LYS A 205 -13.65 -13.60 14.03
N ASP A 206 -12.79 -14.33 13.32
CA ASP A 206 -11.49 -14.74 13.84
C ASP A 206 -10.61 -13.51 14.15
N TYR A 207 -10.61 -12.49 13.29
CA TYR A 207 -9.92 -11.22 13.57
C TYR A 207 -10.50 -10.47 14.77
N LEU A 208 -11.83 -10.33 14.86
CA LEU A 208 -12.47 -9.65 15.97
C LEU A 208 -12.18 -10.34 17.31
N ALA A 209 -12.23 -11.68 17.34
CA ALA A 209 -11.91 -12.47 18.53
C ALA A 209 -10.45 -12.32 18.97
N ALA A 210 -9.53 -12.13 18.03
CA ALA A 210 -8.11 -11.90 18.28
C ALA A 210 -7.76 -10.43 18.61
N THR A 211 -8.71 -9.50 18.52
CA THR A 211 -8.47 -8.07 18.72
C THR A 211 -8.98 -7.61 20.10
N PRO A 212 -8.17 -6.92 20.91
CA PRO A 212 -8.61 -6.42 22.22
C PRO A 212 -9.81 -5.48 22.07
N THR A 213 -10.83 -5.74 22.87
CA THR A 213 -12.14 -5.09 22.76
C THR A 213 -12.45 -4.28 24.01
N PHE A 214 -12.64 -2.97 23.84
CA PHE A 214 -12.89 -2.03 24.93
C PHE A 214 -14.38 -1.69 25.02
N VAL A 215 -14.98 -1.90 26.19
CA VAL A 215 -16.42 -1.70 26.43
C VAL A 215 -16.66 -0.83 27.67
N PRO A 216 -17.66 0.07 27.67
CA PRO A 216 -17.90 0.98 28.80
C PRO A 216 -18.79 0.38 29.90
N HIS A 217 -19.21 -0.89 29.79
CA HIS A 217 -20.17 -1.48 30.72
C HIS A 217 -20.01 -3.02 30.87
N PRO A 218 -20.08 -3.58 32.09
CA PRO A 218 -19.93 -5.03 32.34
C PRO A 218 -20.89 -5.92 31.55
N ARG A 219 -22.16 -5.51 31.38
CA ARG A 219 -23.13 -6.28 30.57
C ARG A 219 -22.71 -6.42 29.10
N ILE A 220 -22.04 -5.41 28.53
CA ILE A 220 -21.54 -5.49 27.15
C ILE A 220 -20.35 -6.46 27.11
N ALA A 221 -19.51 -6.47 28.15
CA ALA A 221 -18.41 -7.43 28.25
C ALA A 221 -18.88 -8.88 28.34
N GLU A 222 -19.90 -9.13 29.15
CA GLU A 222 -20.51 -10.47 29.25
C GLU A 222 -21.10 -10.90 27.90
N HIS A 223 -21.80 -9.99 27.22
CA HIS A 223 -22.33 -10.23 25.87
C HIS A 223 -21.21 -10.55 24.87
N ALA A 224 -20.12 -9.78 24.89
CA ALA A 224 -18.95 -9.99 24.04
C ALA A 224 -18.29 -11.34 24.25
N ARG A 225 -18.09 -11.75 25.51
CA ARG A 225 -17.57 -13.08 25.84
C ARG A 225 -18.48 -14.21 25.37
N GLY A 226 -19.80 -13.98 25.35
CA GLY A 226 -20.77 -14.91 24.77
C GLY A 226 -20.55 -15.22 23.28
N PHE A 227 -19.92 -14.30 22.53
CA PHE A 227 -19.52 -14.49 21.14
C PHE A 227 -18.10 -15.06 20.97
N GLY A 228 -17.40 -15.39 22.07
CA GLY A 228 -16.03 -15.91 22.02
C GLY A 228 -14.95 -14.82 21.94
N LEU A 229 -15.26 -13.58 22.31
CA LEU A 229 -14.26 -12.53 22.49
C LEU A 229 -13.66 -12.68 23.90
N ASP A 230 -12.45 -13.21 23.99
CA ASP A 230 -11.79 -13.49 25.27
C ASP A 230 -11.10 -12.22 25.85
N ASP A 231 -10.54 -11.37 25.00
CA ASP A 231 -9.81 -10.16 25.39
C ASP A 231 -10.72 -8.92 25.45
N VAL A 232 -11.53 -8.84 26.50
CA VAL A 232 -12.51 -7.76 26.70
C VAL A 232 -12.17 -6.92 27.93
N ILE A 233 -11.83 -5.66 27.69
CA ILE A 233 -11.46 -4.65 28.69
C ILE A 233 -12.69 -3.79 29.04
N VAL A 234 -13.13 -3.85 30.29
CA VAL A 234 -14.19 -2.96 30.81
C VAL A 234 -13.56 -1.63 31.21
N THR A 235 -14.04 -0.56 30.58
CA THR A 235 -13.56 0.82 30.78
C THR A 235 -14.50 1.61 31.68
N PRO A 236 -14.02 2.66 32.38
CA PRO A 236 -14.91 3.61 33.04
C PRO A 236 -15.87 4.25 32.01
N PRO A 237 -17.04 4.73 32.45
CA PRO A 237 -18.03 5.29 31.53
C PRO A 237 -17.51 6.56 30.84
N ALA A 238 -18.12 6.86 29.69
CA ALA A 238 -17.80 7.99 28.81
C ALA A 238 -16.42 7.91 28.11
N ASP A 239 -16.21 8.82 27.14
CA ASP A 239 -15.06 8.79 26.23
C ASP A 239 -13.72 8.95 26.97
N ALA A 240 -13.71 9.74 28.06
CA ALA A 240 -12.53 9.91 28.90
C ALA A 240 -12.07 8.60 29.56
N GLY A 241 -13.01 7.76 30.01
CA GLY A 241 -12.71 6.44 30.58
C GLY A 241 -12.14 5.48 29.53
N LEU A 242 -12.78 5.45 28.35
CA LEU A 242 -12.33 4.65 27.22
C LEU A 242 -10.91 5.02 26.78
N LEU A 243 -10.61 6.31 26.65
CA LEU A 243 -9.26 6.80 26.30
C LEU A 243 -8.22 6.47 27.36
N ALA A 244 -8.54 6.63 28.65
CA ALA A 244 -7.62 6.29 29.73
C ALA A 244 -7.25 4.79 29.67
N SER A 245 -8.22 3.90 29.46
CA SER A 245 -7.97 2.47 29.32
C SER A 245 -7.18 2.12 28.05
N LEU A 246 -7.43 2.78 26.92
CA LEU A 246 -6.62 2.61 25.71
C LEU A 246 -5.15 3.01 25.96
N LEU A 247 -4.93 4.15 26.62
CA LEU A 247 -3.58 4.63 26.95
C LEU A 247 -2.84 3.66 27.89
N GLU A 248 -3.53 3.15 28.91
CA GLU A 248 -2.97 2.16 29.84
C GLU A 248 -2.60 0.86 29.12
N TYR A 249 -3.50 0.36 28.28
CA TYR A 249 -3.29 -0.88 27.53
C TYR A 249 -2.09 -0.78 26.58
N PHE A 250 -2.03 0.27 25.75
CA PHE A 250 -0.95 0.46 24.79
C PHE A 250 0.38 0.88 25.43
N ALA A 251 0.38 1.31 26.69
CA ALA A 251 1.62 1.51 27.44
C ALA A 251 2.34 0.18 27.76
N THR A 252 1.59 -0.92 27.95
CA THR A 252 2.15 -2.26 28.20
C THR A 252 2.13 -3.17 26.97
N HIS A 253 1.29 -2.86 25.98
CA HIS A 253 1.15 -3.60 24.71
C HIS A 253 1.37 -2.66 23.53
N PRO A 254 2.61 -2.18 23.29
CA PRO A 254 2.86 -1.27 22.18
C PRO A 254 2.51 -1.96 20.85
N PRO A 255 1.86 -1.26 19.90
CA PRO A 255 1.50 -1.84 18.62
C PRO A 255 2.75 -2.26 17.85
N ILE A 256 2.69 -3.40 17.16
CA ILE A 256 3.79 -3.88 16.32
C ILE A 256 3.85 -2.99 15.08
N MET A 257 4.72 -1.97 15.11
CA MET A 257 4.88 -1.09 13.96
C MET A 257 5.70 -1.77 12.86
N GLN A 258 5.01 -2.33 11.88
CA GLN A 258 5.63 -2.71 10.61
C GLN A 258 6.17 -1.45 9.91
N PRO A 259 7.40 -1.47 9.39
CA PRO A 259 7.91 -0.33 8.62
C PRO A 259 7.05 -0.07 7.38
N ASP A 260 6.70 1.20 7.15
CA ASP A 260 6.05 1.63 5.92
C ASP A 260 7.03 1.62 4.75
N ILE A 261 6.67 0.96 3.65
CA ILE A 261 7.45 0.94 2.42
C ILE A 261 6.64 1.44 1.23
N LEU A 262 7.26 2.20 0.34
CA LEU A 262 6.65 2.67 -0.91
C LEU A 262 7.06 1.76 -2.07
N VAL A 263 6.10 1.26 -2.84
CA VAL A 263 6.32 0.40 -4.01
C VAL A 263 6.12 1.20 -5.29
N THR A 264 7.20 1.47 -6.03
CA THR A 264 7.19 2.38 -7.19
C THR A 264 7.24 1.66 -8.55
N ALA A 265 7.22 0.33 -8.54
CA ALA A 265 7.25 -0.51 -9.74
C ALA A 265 6.27 -1.68 -9.62
N PRO A 266 5.81 -2.29 -10.73
CA PRO A 266 5.08 -3.54 -10.66
C PRO A 266 6.00 -4.65 -10.13
N LEU A 267 5.67 -5.21 -8.97
CA LEU A 267 6.43 -6.29 -8.36
C LEU A 267 5.76 -7.64 -8.62
N PRO A 268 6.53 -8.71 -8.90
CA PRO A 268 5.96 -10.03 -9.08
C PRO A 268 5.43 -10.60 -7.76
N PRO A 269 4.42 -11.50 -7.77
CA PRO A 269 3.79 -12.02 -6.55
C PRO A 269 4.77 -12.65 -5.56
N PHE A 270 5.80 -13.35 -6.04
CA PHE A 270 6.80 -14.00 -5.18
C PHE A 270 7.66 -13.01 -4.37
N LEU A 271 7.67 -11.73 -4.75
CA LEU A 271 8.31 -10.65 -3.99
C LEU A 271 7.25 -9.82 -3.24
N TYR A 272 6.14 -9.52 -3.91
CA TYR A 272 5.14 -8.60 -3.34
C TYR A 272 4.35 -9.19 -2.16
N GLU A 273 3.96 -10.47 -2.23
CA GLU A 273 3.22 -11.11 -1.13
C GLU A 273 4.07 -11.21 0.15
N PRO A 274 5.34 -11.64 0.11
CA PRO A 274 6.22 -11.58 1.28
C PRO A 274 6.45 -10.17 1.83
N LEU A 275 6.47 -9.14 0.97
CA LEU A 275 6.58 -7.76 1.44
C LEU A 275 5.33 -7.33 2.19
N LYS A 276 4.13 -7.59 1.66
CA LYS A 276 2.86 -7.27 2.35
C LYS A 276 2.67 -8.01 3.68
N ALA A 277 3.25 -9.20 3.82
CA ALA A 277 3.19 -9.94 5.07
C ALA A 277 3.93 -9.21 6.22
N ASP A 278 5.07 -8.58 5.91
CA ASP A 278 6.01 -8.05 6.90
C ASP A 278 6.05 -6.51 6.98
N TYR A 279 5.57 -5.83 5.95
CA TYR A 279 5.61 -4.37 5.80
C TYR A 279 4.23 -3.81 5.44
N ARG A 280 4.00 -2.56 5.85
CA ARG A 280 2.88 -1.76 5.34
C ARG A 280 3.27 -1.20 3.97
N CYS A 281 2.82 -1.87 2.91
CA CYS A 281 3.11 -1.51 1.52
C CYS A 281 2.18 -0.40 1.01
N HIS A 282 2.77 0.64 0.43
CA HIS A 282 2.05 1.74 -0.23
C HIS A 282 2.29 1.67 -1.74
N ASP A 283 1.27 1.27 -2.51
CA ASP A 283 1.38 1.03 -3.96
C ASP A 283 1.36 2.32 -4.79
N TYR A 284 2.50 3.03 -4.82
CA TYR A 284 2.67 4.24 -5.63
C TYR A 284 2.51 4.00 -7.12
N TYR A 285 2.99 2.85 -7.63
CA TYR A 285 2.90 2.53 -9.05
C TYR A 285 1.44 2.42 -9.53
N GLN A 286 0.60 1.72 -8.76
CA GLN A 286 -0.80 1.45 -9.11
C GLN A 286 -1.76 2.58 -8.70
N SER A 287 -1.34 3.47 -7.80
CA SER A 287 -2.19 4.57 -7.34
C SER A 287 -2.61 5.50 -8.48
N SER A 288 -3.93 5.69 -8.62
CA SER A 288 -4.53 6.67 -9.53
C SER A 288 -4.35 8.12 -9.06
N HIS A 289 -4.09 8.34 -7.76
CA HIS A 289 -3.88 9.66 -7.18
C HIS A 289 -2.61 9.71 -6.30
N LYS A 290 -1.46 9.62 -6.98
CA LYS A 290 -0.11 9.69 -6.38
C LYS A 290 0.11 10.86 -5.41
N PRO A 291 -0.29 12.12 -5.73
CA PRO A 291 -0.10 13.23 -4.78
C PRO A 291 -0.86 13.04 -3.47
N GLY A 292 -2.09 12.52 -3.50
CA GLY A 292 -2.87 12.24 -2.30
C GLY A 292 -2.30 11.10 -1.47
N LEU A 293 -1.83 10.02 -2.11
CA LEU A 293 -1.11 8.94 -1.42
C LEU A 293 0.12 9.49 -0.68
N LEU A 294 0.94 10.30 -1.35
CA LEU A 294 2.14 10.89 -0.73
C LEU A 294 1.78 11.86 0.40
N ALA A 295 0.71 12.64 0.26
CA ALA A 295 0.25 13.54 1.32
C ALA A 295 -0.25 12.78 2.55
N ALA A 296 -0.93 11.64 2.34
CA ALA A 296 -1.45 10.81 3.42
C ALA A 296 -0.34 9.99 4.11
N GLU A 297 0.53 9.35 3.33
CA GLU A 297 1.43 8.28 3.79
C GLU A 297 2.92 8.66 3.80
N GLY A 298 3.34 9.63 2.98
CA GLY A 298 4.75 9.90 2.70
C GLY A 298 5.59 10.24 3.94
N ALA A 299 5.00 10.87 4.96
CA ALA A 299 5.66 11.18 6.22
C ALA A 299 5.95 9.96 7.12
N ARG A 300 5.40 8.78 6.79
CA ARG A 300 5.60 7.52 7.50
C ARG A 300 6.59 6.59 6.79
N VAL A 301 6.66 6.65 5.46
CA VAL A 301 7.51 5.78 4.62
C VAL A 301 8.98 5.83 5.06
N ARG A 302 9.53 4.64 5.33
CA ARG A 302 10.94 4.42 5.71
C ARG A 302 11.72 3.62 4.65
N GLY A 303 11.04 2.77 3.87
CA GLY A 303 11.64 2.02 2.77
C GLY A 303 11.01 2.35 1.42
N LEU A 304 11.74 2.11 0.33
CA LEU A 304 11.22 2.19 -1.03
C LEU A 304 11.70 0.97 -1.80
N VAL A 305 10.78 0.30 -2.52
CA VAL A 305 11.08 -0.83 -3.39
C VAL A 305 10.76 -0.48 -4.84
N GLN A 306 11.72 -0.70 -5.73
CA GLN A 306 11.59 -0.39 -7.15
C GLN A 306 12.27 -1.43 -8.04
N GLY A 307 11.99 -1.39 -9.35
CA GLY A 307 12.73 -2.17 -10.35
C GLY A 307 14.01 -1.46 -10.80
N GLY A 308 14.95 -2.22 -11.38
CA GLY A 308 16.25 -1.67 -11.81
C GLY A 308 16.22 -0.62 -12.93
N GLY A 309 15.13 -0.55 -13.70
CA GLY A 309 14.90 0.47 -14.73
C GLY A 309 13.99 1.62 -14.28
N THR A 310 13.48 1.58 -13.05
CA THR A 310 12.53 2.57 -12.55
C THR A 310 13.25 3.90 -12.27
N LEU A 311 12.74 4.98 -12.87
CA LEU A 311 13.22 6.33 -12.59
C LEU A 311 12.65 6.82 -11.25
N THR A 312 13.54 7.23 -10.34
CA THR A 312 13.18 7.84 -9.07
C THR A 312 13.58 9.31 -9.08
N PRO A 313 12.64 10.24 -9.35
CA PRO A 313 12.92 11.67 -9.31
C PRO A 313 13.19 12.13 -7.88
N THR A 314 14.05 13.14 -7.70
CA THR A 314 14.39 13.67 -6.37
C THR A 314 13.17 14.30 -5.68
N GLU A 315 12.24 14.86 -6.46
CA GLU A 315 10.99 15.44 -5.97
C GLU A 315 10.09 14.41 -5.28
N LEU A 316 10.15 13.14 -5.71
CA LEU A 316 9.47 12.05 -5.02
C LEU A 316 10.13 11.80 -3.66
N LEU A 317 11.46 11.74 -3.62
CA LEU A 317 12.21 11.50 -2.39
C LEU A 317 12.00 12.63 -1.37
N ASP A 318 11.88 13.89 -1.81
CA ASP A 318 11.57 15.04 -0.96
C ASP A 318 10.23 14.88 -0.20
N LYS A 319 9.27 14.14 -0.76
CA LYS A 319 7.99 13.83 -0.10
C LYS A 319 8.07 12.70 0.93
N LEU A 320 9.23 12.07 1.06
CA LEU A 320 9.49 10.95 1.96
C LEU A 320 10.55 11.36 3.00
N PRO A 321 10.23 12.24 3.97
CA PRO A 321 11.22 12.82 4.88
C PRO A 321 11.85 11.80 5.83
N LYS A 322 11.20 10.64 6.05
CA LYS A 322 11.71 9.54 6.88
C LYS A 322 12.28 8.38 6.08
N LEU A 323 12.42 8.54 4.76
CA LEU A 323 13.02 7.49 3.94
C LEU A 323 14.45 7.21 4.42
N GLU A 324 14.76 5.93 4.52
CA GLU A 324 16.03 5.42 5.04
C GLU A 324 16.73 4.51 4.03
N ILE A 325 15.96 3.71 3.28
CA ILE A 325 16.50 2.70 2.35
C ILE A 325 15.70 2.64 1.03
N ILE A 326 16.41 2.47 -0.08
CA ILE A 326 15.89 2.11 -1.41
C ILE A 326 16.42 0.72 -1.77
N SER A 327 15.53 -0.27 -1.85
CA SER A 327 15.86 -1.64 -2.28
C SER A 327 15.45 -1.85 -3.73
N VAL A 328 16.44 -2.10 -4.60
CA VAL A 328 16.23 -2.26 -6.05
C VAL A 328 16.15 -3.74 -6.40
N PHE A 329 15.02 -4.15 -6.96
CA PHE A 329 14.84 -5.45 -7.60
C PHE A 329 15.48 -5.43 -9.00
N GLY A 330 16.79 -5.71 -9.04
CA GLY A 330 17.62 -5.63 -10.23
C GLY A 330 19.08 -5.31 -9.89
N VAL A 331 19.99 -5.51 -10.85
CA VAL A 331 21.41 -5.11 -10.68
C VAL A 331 21.64 -3.64 -11.03
N GLY A 332 21.07 -3.16 -12.13
CA GLY A 332 21.20 -1.74 -12.47
C GLY A 332 20.30 -0.88 -11.59
N TYR A 333 20.79 0.30 -11.29
CA TYR A 333 20.14 1.32 -10.45
C TYR A 333 20.29 2.70 -11.11
N ASP A 334 20.34 2.73 -12.45
CA ASP A 334 20.63 3.94 -13.23
C ASP A 334 19.57 5.04 -13.03
N GLY A 335 18.34 4.65 -12.67
CA GLY A 335 17.24 5.55 -12.32
C GLY A 335 17.25 6.07 -10.88
N VAL A 336 18.19 5.61 -10.03
CA VAL A 336 18.36 6.12 -8.66
C VAL A 336 19.24 7.38 -8.69
N PRO A 337 18.84 8.48 -8.04
CA PRO A 337 19.67 9.67 -7.93
C PRO A 337 20.72 9.46 -6.83
N VAL A 338 21.77 8.68 -7.13
CA VAL A 338 22.76 8.20 -6.16
C VAL A 338 23.44 9.33 -5.39
N ALA A 339 23.78 10.44 -6.06
CA ALA A 339 24.39 11.60 -5.40
C ALA A 339 23.47 12.20 -4.33
N TYR A 340 22.20 12.42 -4.68
CA TYR A 340 21.18 12.92 -3.75
C TYR A 340 20.92 11.93 -2.60
N CYS A 341 20.91 10.63 -2.89
CA CYS A 341 20.79 9.59 -1.85
C CYS A 341 21.96 9.65 -0.85
N LYS A 342 23.18 9.88 -1.35
CA LYS A 342 24.38 10.03 -0.51
C LYS A 342 24.29 11.24 0.41
N GLU A 343 23.88 12.39 -0.12
CA GLU A 343 23.71 13.63 0.64
C GLU A 343 22.68 13.50 1.76
N ARG A 344 21.61 12.73 1.52
CA ARG A 344 20.57 12.41 2.53
C ARG A 344 20.90 11.23 3.45
N GLY A 345 22.06 10.59 3.28
CA GLY A 345 22.44 9.42 4.07
C GLY A 345 21.59 8.17 3.81
N LEU A 346 20.86 8.11 2.69
CA LEU A 346 20.02 6.97 2.33
C LEU A 346 20.88 5.76 1.97
N LYS A 347 20.39 4.57 2.31
CA LYS A 347 20.97 3.31 1.82
C LYS A 347 20.33 2.95 0.48
N VAL A 348 21.14 2.48 -0.46
CA VAL A 348 20.65 1.94 -1.74
C VAL A 348 21.24 0.55 -1.92
N THR A 349 20.38 -0.43 -2.13
CA THR A 349 20.76 -1.83 -2.34
C THR A 349 20.26 -2.33 -3.68
N ASN A 350 20.93 -3.32 -4.24
CA ASN A 350 20.55 -3.98 -5.48
C ASN A 350 20.70 -5.51 -5.35
N THR A 351 20.47 -6.27 -6.41
CA THR A 351 20.56 -7.75 -6.39
C THR A 351 21.74 -8.29 -7.21
N PRO A 352 23.00 -8.01 -6.85
CA PRO A 352 24.18 -8.50 -7.56
C PRO A 352 24.34 -10.01 -7.38
N ASP A 353 25.22 -10.58 -8.19
CA ASP A 353 25.63 -11.99 -8.15
C ASP A 353 24.53 -12.98 -8.61
N VAL A 354 23.32 -12.92 -8.07
CA VAL A 354 22.22 -13.89 -8.28
C VAL A 354 21.71 -14.02 -9.73
N LEU A 355 21.99 -13.05 -10.60
CA LEU A 355 21.56 -13.06 -12.01
C LEU A 355 22.71 -13.21 -13.02
N THR A 356 23.94 -13.38 -12.53
CA THR A 356 25.14 -13.29 -13.36
C THR A 356 25.18 -14.36 -14.45
N ASP A 357 24.81 -15.59 -14.11
CA ASP A 357 24.88 -16.73 -15.02
C ASP A 357 23.80 -16.67 -16.10
N ASP A 358 22.54 -16.37 -15.75
CA ASP A 358 21.46 -16.27 -16.73
C ASP A 358 21.68 -15.14 -17.74
N VAL A 359 22.18 -13.98 -17.30
CA VAL A 359 22.50 -12.87 -18.22
C VAL A 359 23.65 -13.28 -19.16
N ALA A 360 24.64 -14.02 -18.65
CA ALA A 360 25.72 -14.53 -19.48
C ALA A 360 25.24 -15.58 -20.49
N ASP A 361 24.28 -16.42 -20.10
CA ASP A 361 23.63 -17.40 -20.98
C ASP A 361 22.82 -16.72 -22.08
N VAL A 362 22.12 -15.63 -21.79
CA VAL A 362 21.44 -14.82 -22.82
C VAL A 362 22.44 -14.22 -23.81
N ALA A 363 23.57 -13.68 -23.34
CA ALA A 363 24.60 -13.16 -24.22
C ALA A 363 25.17 -14.26 -25.14
N LEU A 364 25.43 -15.45 -24.60
CA LEU A 364 25.85 -16.63 -25.36
C LEU A 364 24.80 -17.06 -26.38
N GLY A 365 23.53 -17.08 -25.98
CA GLY A 365 22.39 -17.36 -26.83
C GLY A 365 22.31 -16.38 -28.00
N LEU A 366 22.45 -15.08 -27.74
CA LEU A 366 22.48 -14.04 -28.78
C LEU A 366 23.66 -14.23 -29.74
N ILE A 367 24.86 -14.58 -29.26
CA ILE A 367 26.02 -14.90 -30.11
C ILE A 367 25.71 -16.12 -31.01
N LEU A 368 25.13 -17.17 -30.44
CA LEU A 368 24.74 -18.38 -31.19
C LEU A 368 23.66 -18.06 -32.23
N MET A 369 22.60 -17.36 -31.84
CA MET A 369 21.47 -17.03 -32.71
C MET A 369 21.88 -16.12 -33.88
N THR A 370 22.73 -15.12 -33.63
CA THR A 370 23.22 -14.21 -34.68
C THR A 370 24.34 -14.85 -35.53
N GLY A 371 25.24 -15.60 -34.93
CA GLY A 371 26.35 -16.25 -35.64
C GLY A 371 25.91 -17.44 -36.49
N ARG A 372 25.08 -18.33 -35.94
CA ARG A 372 24.55 -19.52 -36.59
C ARG A 372 23.20 -19.31 -37.26
N GLY A 373 22.58 -18.15 -37.09
CA GLY A 373 21.32 -17.80 -37.73
C GLY A 373 20.13 -18.63 -37.26
N PHE A 374 20.14 -19.16 -36.03
CA PHE A 374 19.13 -20.12 -35.58
C PHE A 374 17.70 -19.60 -35.68
N VAL A 375 17.44 -18.34 -35.30
CA VAL A 375 16.10 -17.74 -35.40
C VAL A 375 15.63 -17.65 -36.86
N ARG A 376 16.51 -17.24 -37.76
CA ARG A 376 16.23 -17.15 -39.19
C ARG A 376 16.01 -18.53 -39.81
N LEU A 377 16.84 -19.51 -39.45
CA LEU A 377 16.72 -20.90 -39.92
C LEU A 377 15.45 -21.58 -39.38
N ASN A 378 15.04 -21.27 -38.16
CA ASN A 378 13.77 -21.74 -37.61
C ASN A 378 12.59 -21.18 -38.42
N ARG A 379 12.58 -19.87 -38.70
CA ARG A 379 11.58 -19.23 -39.57
C ARG A 379 11.56 -19.85 -40.98
N PHE A 380 12.72 -20.12 -41.55
CA PHE A 380 12.86 -20.78 -42.85
C PHE A 380 12.19 -22.16 -42.88
N VAL A 381 12.39 -22.99 -41.85
CA VAL A 381 11.74 -24.30 -41.75
C VAL A 381 10.22 -24.15 -41.55
N GLN A 382 9.80 -23.26 -40.65
CA GLN A 382 8.37 -22.99 -40.38
C GLN A 382 7.61 -22.46 -41.60
N ALA A 383 8.29 -21.74 -42.49
CA ALA A 383 7.73 -21.26 -43.76
C ALA A 383 7.67 -22.34 -44.87
N GLY A 384 8.12 -23.58 -44.59
CA GLY A 384 8.16 -24.67 -45.57
C GLY A 384 9.22 -24.48 -46.65
N GLU A 385 10.20 -23.60 -46.45
CA GLU A 385 11.21 -23.29 -47.48
C GLU A 385 12.23 -24.40 -47.67
N TRP A 386 12.41 -25.26 -46.66
CA TRP A 386 13.39 -26.35 -46.71
C TRP A 386 13.03 -27.43 -47.74
N GLU A 387 11.73 -27.63 -47.99
CA GLU A 387 11.25 -28.53 -49.06
C GLU A 387 11.59 -27.99 -50.46
N LYS A 388 11.80 -26.68 -50.58
CA LYS A 388 12.01 -25.98 -51.86
C LYS A 388 13.49 -25.73 -52.16
N ARG A 389 14.30 -25.45 -51.13
CA ARG A 389 15.72 -25.10 -51.28
C ARG A 389 16.55 -25.45 -50.04
N GLY A 390 17.87 -25.55 -50.23
CA GLY A 390 18.81 -25.66 -49.12
C GLY A 390 18.96 -24.34 -48.34
N PRO A 391 19.33 -24.41 -47.04
CA PRO A 391 19.55 -23.21 -46.23
C PRO A 391 20.85 -22.50 -46.62
N GLU A 392 20.90 -21.18 -46.38
CA GLU A 392 22.13 -20.41 -46.53
C GLU A 392 23.20 -20.82 -45.51
N LEU A 393 24.46 -20.78 -45.94
CA LEU A 393 25.61 -21.01 -45.05
C LEU A 393 25.70 -19.92 -43.98
N THR A 394 26.11 -20.32 -42.77
CA THR A 394 26.22 -19.45 -41.59
C THR A 394 27.65 -19.38 -41.07
N THR A 395 27.89 -18.72 -39.94
CA THR A 395 29.26 -18.45 -39.44
C THR A 395 29.74 -19.51 -38.45
N LYS A 396 30.91 -20.10 -38.71
CA LYS A 396 31.64 -20.88 -37.69
C LYS A 396 32.09 -19.96 -36.54
N LEU A 397 31.78 -20.35 -35.31
CA LEU A 397 32.11 -19.60 -34.09
C LEU A 397 33.49 -19.94 -33.53
N GLY A 398 33.88 -21.22 -33.48
CA GLY A 398 35.19 -21.62 -32.98
C GLY A 398 36.33 -20.90 -33.71
N GLY A 399 37.24 -20.30 -32.95
CA GLY A 399 38.35 -19.48 -33.44
C GLY A 399 38.05 -17.99 -33.66
N ARG A 400 36.77 -17.57 -33.61
CA ARG A 400 36.36 -16.16 -33.70
C ARG A 400 36.75 -15.40 -32.44
N LYS A 401 36.87 -14.07 -32.56
CA LYS A 401 37.21 -13.17 -31.47
C LYS A 401 35.96 -12.49 -30.90
N VAL A 402 35.82 -12.49 -29.58
CA VAL A 402 34.77 -11.80 -28.83
C VAL A 402 35.42 -10.68 -28.01
N GLY A 403 34.96 -9.46 -28.20
CA GLY A 403 35.33 -8.30 -27.40
C GLY A 403 34.27 -8.03 -26.33
N VAL A 404 34.65 -7.96 -25.07
CA VAL A 404 33.73 -7.65 -23.96
C VAL A 404 33.96 -6.20 -23.50
N LEU A 405 32.98 -5.33 -23.73
CA LEU A 405 32.94 -3.98 -23.17
C LEU A 405 32.42 -4.07 -21.72
N GLY A 406 33.35 -4.02 -20.76
CA GLY A 406 33.06 -4.15 -19.33
C GLY A 406 33.27 -5.56 -18.81
N LEU A 407 34.46 -5.85 -18.29
CA LEU A 407 34.79 -7.15 -17.70
C LEU A 407 34.42 -7.24 -16.20
N GLY A 408 33.16 -6.94 -15.88
CA GLY A 408 32.58 -7.14 -14.54
C GLY A 408 32.24 -8.61 -14.26
N ARG A 409 31.36 -8.87 -13.29
CA ARG A 409 30.86 -10.23 -12.99
C ARG A 409 30.26 -10.92 -14.22
N ILE A 410 29.30 -10.25 -14.86
CA ILE A 410 28.63 -10.71 -16.08
C ILE A 410 29.64 -10.85 -17.23
N GLY A 411 30.50 -9.84 -17.45
CA GLY A 411 31.52 -9.89 -18.50
C GLY A 411 32.50 -11.08 -18.35
N LYS A 412 32.89 -11.44 -17.12
CA LYS A 412 33.72 -12.62 -16.85
C LYS A 412 32.97 -13.92 -17.13
N ALA A 413 31.72 -14.03 -16.69
CA ALA A 413 30.89 -15.21 -16.94
C ALA A 413 30.67 -15.45 -18.45
N ILE A 414 30.47 -14.37 -19.23
CA ILE A 414 30.41 -14.41 -20.70
C ILE A 414 31.74 -14.88 -21.28
N ALA A 415 32.86 -14.26 -20.86
CA ALA A 415 34.19 -14.59 -21.34
C ALA A 415 34.56 -16.06 -21.12
N GLN A 416 34.22 -16.63 -19.95
CA GLN A 416 34.43 -18.03 -19.63
C GLN A 416 33.67 -18.96 -20.59
N ARG A 417 32.40 -18.68 -20.84
CA ARG A 417 31.53 -19.48 -21.73
C ARG A 417 32.00 -19.48 -23.18
N VAL A 418 32.31 -18.31 -23.73
CA VAL A 418 32.77 -18.22 -25.13
C VAL A 418 34.17 -18.81 -25.30
N ALA A 419 35.04 -18.70 -24.29
CA ALA A 419 36.35 -19.35 -24.30
C ALA A 419 36.22 -20.88 -24.31
N ALA A 420 35.28 -21.45 -23.54
CA ALA A 420 35.00 -22.89 -23.54
C ALA A 420 34.50 -23.40 -24.91
N MET A 421 33.87 -22.55 -25.72
CA MET A 421 33.49 -22.84 -27.11
C MET A 421 34.65 -22.70 -28.12
N GLY A 422 35.88 -22.45 -27.65
CA GLY A 422 37.05 -22.26 -28.49
C GLY A 422 37.09 -20.90 -29.19
N MET A 423 36.36 -19.89 -28.69
CA MET A 423 36.49 -18.50 -29.15
C MET A 423 37.63 -17.81 -28.39
N LYS A 424 38.20 -16.76 -28.98
CA LYS A 424 39.23 -15.93 -28.36
C LYS A 424 38.59 -14.71 -27.71
N VAL A 425 39.04 -14.31 -26.53
CA VAL A 425 38.46 -13.19 -25.79
C VAL A 425 39.45 -12.04 -25.67
N ALA A 426 38.96 -10.84 -25.99
CA ALA A 426 39.56 -9.57 -25.61
C ALA A 426 38.54 -8.75 -24.82
N TYR A 427 38.98 -7.76 -24.06
CA TYR A 427 38.07 -6.90 -23.30
C TYR A 427 38.59 -5.48 -23.15
N THR A 428 37.68 -4.57 -22.86
CA THR A 428 37.99 -3.22 -22.40
C THR A 428 37.28 -2.90 -21.09
N GLY A 429 37.81 -1.93 -20.36
CA GLY A 429 37.35 -1.50 -19.05
C GLY A 429 38.30 -0.47 -18.45
N ARG A 430 37.97 0.02 -17.25
CA ARG A 430 38.71 1.11 -16.60
C ARG A 430 40.19 0.81 -16.36
N LYS A 431 40.52 -0.45 -16.11
CA LYS A 431 41.88 -0.94 -15.86
C LYS A 431 42.01 -2.41 -16.26
N PRO A 432 43.22 -2.88 -16.59
CA PRO A 432 43.48 -4.30 -16.75
C PRO A 432 43.17 -5.04 -15.45
N GLN A 433 42.75 -6.29 -15.61
CA GLN A 433 42.45 -7.24 -14.54
C GLN A 433 43.33 -8.47 -14.70
N ASP A 434 43.58 -9.18 -13.61
CA ASP A 434 44.31 -10.44 -13.58
C ASP A 434 43.44 -11.58 -14.12
N VAL A 435 43.39 -11.69 -15.45
CA VAL A 435 42.61 -12.66 -16.23
C VAL A 435 43.39 -13.06 -17.49
N PRO A 436 43.17 -14.24 -18.08
CA PRO A 436 43.93 -14.71 -19.25
C PRO A 436 43.50 -14.07 -20.58
N TYR A 437 42.70 -13.01 -20.54
CA TYR A 437 42.12 -12.36 -21.72
C TYR A 437 42.90 -11.11 -22.11
N GLU A 438 42.98 -10.81 -23.40
CA GLU A 438 43.68 -9.63 -23.90
C GLU A 438 42.98 -8.34 -23.46
N TYR A 439 43.68 -7.45 -22.76
CA TYR A 439 43.16 -6.12 -22.41
C TYR A 439 43.44 -5.12 -23.53
N MET A 440 42.41 -4.39 -23.94
CA MET A 440 42.51 -3.26 -24.87
C MET A 440 42.02 -1.99 -24.18
N SER A 441 42.86 -0.96 -24.14
CA SER A 441 42.59 0.29 -23.42
C SER A 441 41.54 1.18 -24.10
N ASP A 442 41.21 0.93 -25.36
CA ASP A 442 40.28 1.70 -26.18
C ASP A 442 39.19 0.80 -26.78
N LEU A 443 37.94 1.28 -26.73
CA LEU A 443 36.77 0.59 -27.27
C LEU A 443 36.81 0.47 -28.80
N ARG A 444 37.33 1.46 -29.53
CA ARG A 444 37.40 1.40 -31.00
C ARG A 444 38.42 0.36 -31.46
N SER A 445 39.56 0.26 -30.79
CA SER A 445 40.58 -0.77 -30.99
C SER A 445 40.03 -2.15 -30.66
N LEU A 446 39.26 -2.28 -29.57
CA LEU A 446 38.55 -3.52 -29.27
C LEU A 446 37.59 -3.90 -30.39
N ALA A 447 36.74 -2.97 -30.84
CA ALA A 447 35.77 -3.21 -31.90
C ALA A 447 36.45 -3.64 -33.21
N ALA A 448 37.55 -2.99 -33.60
CA ALA A 448 38.31 -3.33 -34.80
C ALA A 448 38.97 -4.71 -34.74
N ALA A 449 39.26 -5.22 -33.54
CA ALA A 449 39.98 -6.47 -33.35
C ALA A 449 39.08 -7.72 -33.24
N VAL A 450 37.75 -7.58 -33.21
CA VAL A 450 36.83 -8.66 -32.84
C VAL A 450 35.74 -8.92 -33.87
N ASP A 451 35.21 -10.15 -33.88
CA ASP A 451 34.06 -10.53 -34.72
C ASP A 451 32.72 -10.30 -34.01
N PHE A 452 32.72 -10.31 -32.67
CA PHE A 452 31.55 -10.02 -31.84
C PHE A 452 31.93 -8.99 -30.78
N LEU A 453 31.18 -7.91 -30.67
CA LEU A 453 31.34 -6.92 -29.58
C LEU A 453 30.17 -7.08 -28.61
N VAL A 454 30.46 -7.48 -27.37
CA VAL A 454 29.46 -7.70 -26.32
C VAL A 454 29.50 -6.55 -25.32
N VAL A 455 28.37 -5.87 -25.17
CA VAL A 455 28.18 -4.78 -24.19
C VAL A 455 27.73 -5.38 -22.86
N ALA A 456 28.58 -5.28 -21.84
CA ALA A 456 28.36 -5.82 -20.49
C ALA A 456 28.80 -4.84 -19.38
N CYS A 457 28.86 -3.54 -19.69
CA CYS A 457 29.19 -2.48 -18.73
C CYS A 457 27.92 -1.85 -18.13
N PRO A 458 28.00 -1.22 -16.95
CA PRO A 458 26.87 -0.47 -16.38
C PRO A 458 26.39 0.65 -17.31
N GLY A 459 25.10 0.97 -17.23
CA GLY A 459 24.52 2.14 -17.90
C GLY A 459 24.82 3.44 -17.15
N GLY A 460 24.14 4.50 -17.59
CA GLY A 460 24.17 5.81 -16.97
C GLY A 460 24.92 6.88 -17.78
N PRO A 461 25.04 8.11 -17.25
CA PRO A 461 25.56 9.25 -17.99
C PRO A 461 26.96 9.04 -18.60
N ALA A 462 27.83 8.31 -17.90
CA ALA A 462 29.22 8.07 -18.33
C ALA A 462 29.36 7.07 -19.49
N THR A 463 28.36 6.22 -19.71
CA THR A 463 28.36 5.19 -20.77
C THR A 463 27.27 5.43 -21.82
N LYS A 464 26.53 6.53 -21.73
CA LYS A 464 25.49 6.88 -22.71
C LYS A 464 26.10 7.04 -24.10
N ASN A 465 25.58 6.30 -25.07
CA ASN A 465 25.97 6.30 -26.48
C ASN A 465 27.48 6.07 -26.74
N ILE A 466 28.21 5.40 -25.84
CA ILE A 466 29.65 5.14 -26.06
C ILE A 466 29.90 4.16 -27.20
N VAL A 467 28.92 3.32 -27.54
CA VAL A 467 28.91 2.55 -28.80
C VAL A 467 28.25 3.43 -29.86
N ASP A 468 29.04 4.35 -30.40
CA ASP A 468 28.64 5.31 -31.43
C ASP A 468 28.85 4.76 -32.85
N SER A 469 28.54 5.59 -33.86
CA SER A 469 28.76 5.27 -35.29
C SER A 469 30.21 4.89 -35.62
N GLY A 470 31.18 5.45 -34.91
CA GLY A 470 32.60 5.17 -35.11
C GLY A 470 33.04 3.83 -34.53
N VAL A 471 32.49 3.42 -33.39
CA VAL A 471 32.67 2.07 -32.83
C VAL A 471 32.02 1.03 -33.75
N LEU A 472 30.81 1.31 -34.25
CA LEU A 472 30.12 0.42 -35.20
C LEU A 472 30.90 0.29 -36.53
N ALA A 473 31.45 1.40 -37.04
CA ALA A 473 32.30 1.37 -38.23
C ALA A 473 33.59 0.57 -37.99
N ALA A 474 34.21 0.70 -36.81
CA ALA A 474 35.39 -0.07 -36.43
C ALA A 474 35.09 -1.57 -36.33
N LEU A 475 33.93 -1.95 -35.77
CA LEU A 475 33.46 -3.34 -35.72
C LEU A 475 33.31 -3.96 -37.13
N GLY A 476 32.87 -3.15 -38.09
CA GLY A 476 32.97 -3.42 -39.52
C GLY A 476 32.06 -4.54 -40.05
N LYS A 477 32.12 -4.75 -41.36
CA LYS A 477 31.11 -5.54 -42.13
C LYS A 477 30.98 -7.01 -41.72
N LYS A 478 31.97 -7.54 -41.00
CA LYS A 478 31.95 -8.92 -40.50
C LYS A 478 31.51 -9.02 -39.04
N GLY A 479 31.53 -7.89 -38.33
CA GLY A 479 31.29 -7.84 -36.90
C GLY A 479 29.81 -7.83 -36.54
N THR A 480 29.49 -8.37 -35.36
CA THR A 480 28.14 -8.44 -34.81
C THR A 480 28.11 -7.81 -33.42
N LEU A 481 27.17 -6.89 -33.18
CA LEU A 481 26.98 -6.26 -31.87
C LEU A 481 26.05 -7.10 -31.00
N ILE A 482 26.40 -7.34 -29.74
CA ILE A 482 25.55 -8.00 -28.74
C ILE A 482 25.35 -7.03 -27.58
N ASN A 483 24.10 -6.71 -27.22
CA ASN A 483 23.82 -5.85 -26.07
C ASN A 483 22.86 -6.54 -25.09
N ILE A 484 23.35 -6.78 -23.87
CA ILE A 484 22.61 -7.36 -22.74
C ILE A 484 22.60 -6.44 -21.52
N ALA A 485 23.11 -5.22 -21.66
CA ALA A 485 23.34 -4.31 -20.54
C ALA A 485 22.23 -3.26 -20.43
N ARG A 486 22.32 -2.19 -21.22
CA ARG A 486 21.32 -1.12 -21.33
C ARG A 486 21.28 -0.62 -22.76
N GLY A 487 20.08 -0.33 -23.28
CA GLY A 487 19.96 0.21 -24.63
C GLY A 487 20.62 1.58 -24.79
N SER A 488 20.58 2.42 -23.74
CA SER A 488 21.21 3.75 -23.72
C SER A 488 22.73 3.77 -23.91
N ILE A 489 23.41 2.62 -23.84
CA ILE A 489 24.87 2.52 -24.08
C ILE A 489 25.18 2.60 -25.58
N VAL A 490 24.24 2.21 -26.43
CA VAL A 490 24.37 2.20 -27.88
C VAL A 490 23.60 3.39 -28.45
N ASP A 491 24.22 4.12 -29.37
CA ASP A 491 23.47 5.04 -30.22
C ASP A 491 22.59 4.21 -31.17
N GLU A 492 21.33 4.02 -30.80
CA GLU A 492 20.39 3.15 -31.52
C GLU A 492 20.10 3.65 -32.94
N THR A 493 20.14 4.96 -33.16
CA THR A 493 19.98 5.55 -34.50
C THR A 493 21.20 5.23 -35.38
N ALA A 494 22.40 5.32 -34.81
CA ALA A 494 23.63 4.91 -35.51
C ALA A 494 23.64 3.39 -35.78
N LEU A 495 23.14 2.58 -34.85
CA LEU A 495 23.01 1.14 -35.02
C LEU A 495 22.08 0.77 -36.18
N VAL A 496 20.87 1.33 -36.21
CA VAL A 496 19.91 1.12 -37.31
C VAL A 496 20.53 1.52 -38.65
N THR A 497 21.21 2.67 -38.69
CA THR A 497 21.89 3.15 -39.90
C THR A 497 22.98 2.19 -40.35
N ALA A 498 23.83 1.72 -39.43
CA ALA A 498 24.92 0.80 -39.72
C ALA A 498 24.41 -0.57 -40.22
N LEU A 499 23.30 -1.08 -39.65
CA LEU A 499 22.67 -2.32 -40.07
C LEU A 499 22.04 -2.22 -41.46
N LYS A 500 21.26 -1.15 -41.72
CA LYS A 500 20.65 -0.90 -43.04
C LYS A 500 21.71 -0.78 -44.14
N ALA A 501 22.83 -0.11 -43.83
CA ALA A 501 23.94 0.07 -44.77
C ALA A 501 24.84 -1.17 -44.92
N GLY A 502 24.62 -2.24 -44.12
CA GLY A 502 25.51 -3.40 -44.08
C GLY A 502 26.94 -3.07 -43.61
N SER A 503 27.09 -2.00 -42.83
CA SER A 503 28.38 -1.59 -42.23
C SER A 503 28.80 -2.54 -41.11
N ILE A 504 27.84 -3.18 -40.45
CA ILE A 504 28.04 -4.34 -39.58
C ILE A 504 27.17 -5.50 -40.07
N LYS A 505 27.56 -6.72 -39.71
CA LYS A 505 26.88 -7.94 -40.17
C LYS A 505 25.48 -8.08 -39.56
N GLY A 506 25.33 -7.77 -38.27
CA GLY A 506 24.09 -7.99 -37.54
C GLY A 506 24.17 -7.53 -36.09
N ALA A 507 23.07 -7.72 -35.35
CA ALA A 507 22.99 -7.39 -33.94
C ALA A 507 22.13 -8.40 -33.15
N GLY A 508 22.50 -8.67 -31.89
CA GLY A 508 21.69 -9.39 -30.92
C GLY A 508 21.39 -8.50 -29.74
N LEU A 509 20.13 -8.14 -29.53
CA LEU A 509 19.73 -7.11 -28.57
C LEU A 509 18.73 -7.71 -27.59
N ASP A 510 19.07 -7.65 -26.29
CA ASP A 510 18.12 -7.90 -25.20
C ASP A 510 17.54 -6.59 -24.65
N VAL A 511 18.12 -5.44 -25.01
CA VAL A 511 17.79 -4.12 -24.44
C VAL A 511 17.73 -3.05 -25.53
N PHE A 512 16.91 -2.02 -25.31
CA PHE A 512 16.58 -0.95 -26.27
C PHE A 512 16.60 0.44 -25.62
N ALA A 513 16.75 1.48 -26.41
CA ALA A 513 16.88 2.84 -25.87
C ALA A 513 15.59 3.35 -25.19
N ASP A 514 14.43 2.95 -25.70
CA ASP A 514 13.09 3.35 -25.22
C ASP A 514 12.19 2.13 -24.95
N GLU A 515 12.65 1.20 -24.10
CA GLU A 515 11.87 0.01 -23.77
C GLU A 515 10.49 0.34 -23.16
N PRO A 516 9.40 -0.36 -23.56
CA PRO A 516 9.36 -1.55 -24.41
C PRO A 516 9.23 -1.27 -25.93
N HIS A 517 9.37 -0.01 -26.37
CA HIS A 517 9.26 0.37 -27.77
C HIS A 517 10.56 0.04 -28.53
N ILE A 518 10.41 -0.75 -29.60
CA ILE A 518 11.53 -1.13 -30.47
C ILE A 518 11.36 -0.40 -31.81
N PRO A 519 12.43 0.20 -32.37
CA PRO A 519 12.39 0.78 -33.71
C PRO A 519 11.83 -0.19 -34.75
N ALA A 520 10.86 0.27 -35.54
CA ALA A 520 10.18 -0.55 -36.55
C ALA A 520 11.16 -1.15 -37.55
N GLU A 521 12.28 -0.48 -37.83
CA GLU A 521 13.24 -0.98 -38.80
C GLU A 521 14.07 -2.13 -38.25
N LEU A 522 14.33 -2.21 -36.94
CA LEU A 522 14.95 -3.39 -36.35
C LEU A 522 14.01 -4.60 -36.45
N LEU A 523 12.70 -4.41 -36.23
CA LEU A 523 11.71 -5.48 -36.36
C LEU A 523 11.65 -6.07 -37.78
N ALA A 524 11.96 -5.26 -38.80
CA ALA A 524 11.94 -5.68 -40.20
C ALA A 524 13.24 -6.35 -40.69
N MET A 525 14.30 -6.39 -39.87
CA MET A 525 15.62 -6.90 -40.27
C MET A 525 15.79 -8.40 -39.99
N ASP A 526 16.32 -9.14 -40.97
CA ASP A 526 16.63 -10.57 -40.79
C ASP A 526 18.00 -10.85 -40.16
N ASN A 527 18.87 -9.85 -40.13
CA ASN A 527 20.21 -9.91 -39.55
C ASN A 527 20.25 -9.45 -38.09
N VAL A 528 19.10 -9.30 -37.44
CA VAL A 528 19.00 -8.99 -36.01
C VAL A 528 18.24 -10.05 -35.23
N VAL A 529 18.57 -10.18 -33.96
CA VAL A 529 17.84 -10.98 -32.97
C VAL A 529 17.45 -10.05 -31.85
N LEU A 530 16.17 -10.03 -31.51
CA LEU A 530 15.56 -9.10 -30.56
C LEU A 530 14.90 -9.91 -29.44
N LEU A 531 15.26 -9.61 -28.21
CA LEU A 531 14.70 -10.22 -27.01
C LEU A 531 14.12 -9.12 -26.09
N PRO A 532 13.01 -9.37 -25.38
CA PRO A 532 12.34 -8.36 -24.57
C PRO A 532 12.92 -8.28 -23.14
N HIS A 533 14.21 -7.92 -23.00
CA HIS A 533 14.90 -7.74 -21.72
C HIS A 533 14.78 -8.95 -20.77
N VAL A 534 15.14 -10.12 -21.29
CA VAL A 534 15.00 -11.42 -20.63
C VAL A 534 16.27 -11.88 -19.92
N GLY A 535 17.33 -11.07 -19.86
CA GLY A 535 18.62 -11.43 -19.26
C GLY A 535 18.54 -12.17 -17.92
N SER A 536 17.62 -11.79 -17.03
CA SER A 536 17.43 -12.42 -15.71
C SER A 536 16.12 -13.21 -15.59
N ALA A 537 15.41 -13.44 -16.68
CA ALA A 537 14.00 -13.87 -16.68
C ALA A 537 13.80 -15.39 -16.55
N THR A 538 14.50 -16.03 -15.61
CA THR A 538 14.23 -17.41 -15.18
C THR A 538 13.48 -17.40 -13.84
N ARG A 539 12.81 -18.50 -13.49
CA ARG A 539 12.06 -18.56 -12.21
C ARG A 539 13.00 -18.49 -11.03
N GLU A 540 14.11 -19.21 -11.12
CA GLU A 540 15.14 -19.37 -10.12
C GLU A 540 15.84 -18.04 -9.82
N THR A 541 16.34 -17.36 -10.87
CA THR A 541 17.01 -16.06 -10.70
C THR A 541 16.05 -14.99 -10.21
N ARG A 542 14.82 -14.94 -10.76
CA ARG A 542 13.83 -13.94 -10.32
C ARG A 542 13.42 -14.16 -8.87
N GLN A 543 13.27 -15.40 -8.42
CA GLN A 543 13.04 -15.72 -7.00
C GLN A 543 14.22 -15.27 -6.14
N ALA A 544 15.45 -15.65 -6.49
CA ALA A 544 16.65 -15.28 -5.72
C ALA A 544 16.86 -13.76 -5.64
N MET A 545 16.53 -13.02 -6.71
CA MET A 545 16.50 -11.55 -6.71
C MET A 545 15.44 -11.01 -5.76
N GLY A 546 14.24 -11.62 -5.72
CA GLY A 546 13.15 -11.21 -4.83
C GLY A 546 13.55 -11.42 -3.37
N ASP A 547 14.07 -12.61 -3.07
CA ASP A 547 14.56 -12.97 -1.73
C ASP A 547 15.64 -12.01 -1.25
N LEU A 548 16.62 -11.69 -2.10
CA LEU A 548 17.69 -10.74 -1.76
C LEU A 548 17.18 -9.29 -1.62
N CYS A 549 16.24 -8.86 -2.46
CA CYS A 549 15.61 -7.55 -2.37
C CYS A 549 14.91 -7.36 -1.01
N LYS A 550 14.12 -8.35 -0.60
CA LYS A 550 13.47 -8.36 0.71
C LYS A 550 14.47 -8.49 1.85
N ALA A 551 15.45 -9.39 1.74
CA ALA A 551 16.45 -9.61 2.79
C ALA A 551 17.27 -8.35 3.12
N ASN A 552 17.49 -7.45 2.16
CA ASN A 552 18.08 -6.14 2.42
C ASN A 552 17.21 -5.26 3.32
N LEU A 553 15.89 -5.22 3.09
CA LEU A 553 14.94 -4.50 3.94
C LEU A 553 14.88 -5.14 5.33
N ASP A 554 14.78 -6.46 5.40
CA ASP A 554 14.69 -7.22 6.65
C ASP A 554 15.94 -6.99 7.51
N ALA A 555 17.13 -7.07 6.90
CA ALA A 555 18.38 -6.81 7.58
C ALA A 555 18.46 -5.35 8.08
N TYR A 556 18.03 -4.40 7.25
CA TYR A 556 18.09 -2.98 7.58
C TYR A 556 17.16 -2.63 8.73
N PHE A 557 15.87 -2.98 8.64
CA PHE A 557 14.89 -2.72 9.69
C PHE A 557 15.11 -3.57 10.95
N GLY A 558 15.78 -4.72 10.81
CA GLY A 558 16.25 -5.53 11.93
C GLY A 558 17.55 -5.02 12.59
N GLY A 559 18.10 -3.88 12.15
CA GLY A 559 19.28 -3.26 12.76
C GLY A 559 20.62 -3.94 12.42
N LYS A 560 20.65 -4.83 11.42
CA LYS A 560 21.85 -5.58 11.00
C LYS A 560 22.63 -4.88 9.86
N GLY A 561 22.15 -3.72 9.40
CA GLY A 561 22.67 -3.06 8.19
C GLY A 561 22.08 -3.65 6.92
N VAL A 562 22.69 -3.39 5.76
CA VAL A 562 22.25 -3.93 4.46
C VAL A 562 23.21 -5.00 3.95
N LEU A 563 22.71 -5.92 3.11
CA LEU A 563 23.48 -7.03 2.57
C LEU A 563 24.28 -6.63 1.33
N THR A 564 23.66 -5.86 0.43
CA THR A 564 24.22 -5.54 -0.89
C THR A 564 24.18 -4.04 -1.19
N LEU A 565 24.86 -3.26 -0.34
CA LEU A 565 25.03 -1.81 -0.54
C LEU A 565 25.75 -1.53 -1.87
N ILE A 566 25.21 -0.60 -2.66
CA ILE A 566 25.84 -0.19 -3.92
C ILE A 566 27.23 0.44 -3.66
N PRO A 567 28.20 0.26 -4.57
CA PRO A 567 29.59 0.69 -4.36
C PRO A 567 29.78 2.18 -4.04
N GLU A 568 28.96 3.07 -4.61
CA GLU A 568 29.06 4.53 -4.51
C GLU A 568 28.70 5.08 -3.12
N LEU A 569 27.99 4.26 -2.33
CA LEU A 569 27.52 4.60 -0.99
C LEU A 569 28.27 3.86 0.13
N ARG A 570 29.36 3.16 -0.21
CA ARG A 570 30.24 2.48 0.75
C ARG A 570 31.11 3.46 1.53
#